data_AF-A5I092-F1
#
_entry.id   AF-A5I092-F1
#
_cell.length_a   1.000
_cell.length_b   1.000
_cell.length_c   1.000
_cell.angle_alpha   90.00
_cell.angle_beta   90.00
_cell.angle_gamma   90.00
#
_symmetry.space_group_name_H-M   'P 1'
#
loop_
_entity.id
_entity.type
_entity.pdbx_description
1 polymer ?
#
loop_
_entity_poly.entity_id
_entity_poly.type
_entity_poly.pdbx_seq_one_letter_code
_entity_poly.pdbx_strand_id
1 'polypeptide(L)' 'MDSTAELEKSKNFDEWLSIVIDSSREEIVMDGIVPSSTYLAIRLVYNKLIGMIDIRHKLNDYLFQNDIL' A
#
# COMPACT_ATOMS: atom_id res chain seq x y z
N MET A 1 4.64 5.44 7.91
CA MET A 1 3.29 5.78 7.40
C MET A 1 2.68 4.51 6.83
N ASP A 2 1.57 4.02 7.41
CA ASP A 2 0.99 2.73 7.00
C ASP A 2 0.14 2.80 5.71
N SER A 3 -0.12 4.01 5.20
CA SER A 3 -0.92 4.26 4.00
C SER A 3 -0.10 4.40 2.71
N THR A 4 1.18 4.00 2.72
CA THR A 4 2.07 4.10 1.56
C THR A 4 2.59 2.75 1.07
N ALA A 5 1.87 1.66 1.35
CA ALA A 5 2.27 0.30 0.99
C ALA A 5 3.74 0.00 1.39
N GLU A 6 4.10 0.30 2.64
CA GLU A 6 5.44 0.07 3.21
C GLU A 6 6.59 0.89 2.58
N LEU A 7 6.30 1.93 1.78
CA LEU A 7 7.33 2.74 1.11
C LEU A 7 8.45 3.25 2.03
N GLU A 8 8.12 3.63 3.26
CA GLU A 8 9.10 4.12 4.24
C GLU A 8 10.03 3.01 4.76
N LYS A 9 9.56 1.76 4.78
CA LYS A 9 10.29 0.61 5.32
C LYS A 9 11.09 -0.14 4.24
N SER A 10 10.73 0.02 2.97
CA SER A 10 11.46 -0.60 1.84
C SER A 10 12.83 0.04 1.64
N LYS A 11 13.86 -0.77 1.37
CA LYS A 11 15.24 -0.28 1.17
C LYS A 11 15.43 0.40 -0.19
N ASN A 12 14.65 -0.03 -1.18
CA ASN A 12 14.72 0.48 -2.54
C ASN A 12 13.36 0.33 -3.25
N PHE A 13 13.30 0.88 -4.46
CA PHE A 13 12.09 0.88 -5.28
C PHE A 13 11.62 -0.52 -5.66
N ASP A 14 12.53 -1.44 -6.02
CA ASP A 14 12.16 -2.79 -6.48
C ASP A 14 11.54 -3.62 -5.36
N GLU A 15 12.07 -3.48 -4.14
CA GLU A 15 11.50 -4.09 -2.93
C GLU A 15 10.10 -3.55 -2.66
N TRP A 16 9.94 -2.23 -2.69
CA TRP A 16 8.63 -1.60 -2.52
C TRP A 16 7.62 -2.06 -3.59
N LEU A 17 8.03 -2.09 -4.86
CA LEU A 17 7.18 -2.50 -5.96
C LEU A 17 6.76 -3.97 -5.84
N SER A 18 7.66 -4.84 -5.37
CA SER A 18 7.34 -6.24 -5.12
C SER A 18 6.26 -6.39 -4.04
N ILE A 19 6.37 -5.63 -2.94
CA ILE A 19 5.34 -5.60 -1.89
C ILE A 19 3.99 -5.13 -2.45
N VAL A 20 3.96 -4.09 -3.28
CA VAL A 20 2.73 -3.61 -3.93
C VAL A 20 2.10 -4.67 -4.82
N ILE A 21 2.90 -5.34 -5.64
CA ILE A 21 2.43 -6.39 -6.55
C ILE A 21 1.87 -7.58 -5.76
N ASP A 22 2.60 -8.05 -4.74
CA ASP A 22 2.19 -9.20 -3.95
C ASP A 22 0.94 -8.88 -3.12
N SER A 23 0.84 -7.66 -2.56
CA SER A 23 -0.34 -7.21 -1.81
C SER A 23 -1.60 -7.07 -2.68
N SER A 24 -1.44 -6.93 -4.01
CA SER A 24 -2.58 -6.91 -4.95
C SER A 24 -3.22 -8.27 -5.19
N ARG A 25 -2.59 -9.35 -4.69
CA ARG A 25 -2.99 -10.73 -4.93
C ARG A 25 -3.33 -11.39 -3.61
N GLU A 26 -4.62 -11.57 -3.36
CA GLU A 26 -5.13 -12.15 -2.10
C GLU A 26 -4.47 -13.50 -1.73
N GLU A 27 -4.07 -14.28 -2.72
CA GLU A 27 -3.47 -15.61 -2.59
C GLU A 27 -2.04 -15.63 -2.03
N ILE A 28 -1.31 -14.51 -2.14
CA ILE A 28 0.14 -14.43 -1.84
C ILE A 28 0.44 -13.36 -0.78
N VAL A 29 -0.61 -12.78 -0.18
CA VAL A 29 -0.42 -11.74 0.84
C VAL A 29 0.33 -12.33 2.03
N MET A 30 1.45 -11.69 2.38
CA MET A 30 2.28 -12.08 3.51
C MET A 30 1.53 -11.95 4.82
N ASP A 31 1.89 -12.79 5.79
CA ASP A 31 1.24 -12.81 7.11
C ASP A 31 1.33 -11.43 7.79
N GLY A 32 0.19 -10.93 8.28
CA GLY A 32 0.07 -9.59 8.87
C GLY A 32 -0.17 -8.44 7.86
N ILE A 33 -0.03 -8.67 6.56
CA ILE A 33 -0.43 -7.72 5.50
C ILE A 33 -1.86 -8.04 5.07
N VAL A 34 -2.64 -7.03 4.68
CA VAL A 34 -3.98 -7.21 4.10
C VAL A 34 -3.93 -6.94 2.60
N PRO A 35 -4.73 -7.65 1.78
CA PRO A 35 -4.82 -7.37 0.36
C PRO A 35 -5.16 -5.90 0.10
N SER A 36 -4.48 -5.27 -0.85
CA SER A 36 -4.69 -3.87 -1.19
C SER A 36 -4.50 -3.59 -2.68
N SER A 37 -5.02 -2.44 -3.12
CA SER A 37 -4.71 -1.87 -4.43
C SER A 37 -4.05 -0.52 -4.27
N THR A 38 -2.85 -0.38 -4.81
CA THR A 38 -2.10 0.87 -4.82
C THR A 38 -2.21 1.54 -6.19
N TYR A 39 -2.56 2.83 -6.18
CA TYR A 39 -2.66 3.68 -7.36
C TYR A 39 -1.73 4.87 -7.24
N LEU A 40 -1.06 5.21 -8.34
CA LEU A 40 -0.17 6.36 -8.43
C LEU A 40 -0.86 7.49 -9.22
N ALA A 41 -0.94 8.68 -8.62
CA ALA A 41 -1.57 9.82 -9.24
C ALA A 41 -0.56 10.57 -10.12
N ILE A 42 -0.72 10.48 -11.44
CA ILE A 42 0.12 11.20 -12.41
C ILE A 42 -0.60 12.45 -12.90
N ARG A 43 0.01 13.62 -12.70
CA ARG A 43 -0.44 14.87 -13.32
C ARG A 43 0.08 14.94 -14.76
N LEU A 44 -0.82 14.72 -15.72
CA LEU A 44 -0.49 14.60 -17.14
C LEU A 44 0.22 15.81 -17.74
N VAL A 45 -0.16 17.04 -17.35
CA VAL A 45 0.41 18.29 -17.89
C VAL A 45 1.94 18.35 -17.77
N TYR A 46 2.51 17.77 -16.70
CA TYR A 46 3.96 17.75 -16.47
C TYR A 46 4.53 16.33 -16.41
N ASN A 47 3.71 15.30 -16.67
CA ASN A 47 4.04 13.89 -16.46
C ASN A 47 4.73 13.62 -15.11
N LYS A 48 4.18 14.19 -14.02
CA LYS A 48 4.74 14.06 -12.66
C LYS A 48 3.85 13.22 -11.77
N LEU A 49 4.47 12.34 -11.00
CA LEU A 49 3.84 11.71 -9.85
C LEU A 49 3.55 12.77 -8.78
N ILE A 50 2.29 12.92 -8.39
CA ILE A 50 1.83 13.94 -7.43
C ILE A 50 1.17 13.36 -6.18
N GLY A 51 1.03 12.04 -6.10
CA GLY A 51 0.43 11.38 -4.95
C GLY A 51 0.21 9.90 -5.18
N MET A 52 -0.35 9.26 -4.16
CA MET A 52 -0.63 7.84 -4.14
C MET A 52 -1.91 7.58 -3.34
N ILE A 53 -2.62 6.52 -3.69
CA ILE A 53 -3.77 6.00 -2.95
C ILE A 53 -3.49 4.52 -2.71
N ASP A 54 -3.57 4.06 -1.47
CA ASP A 54 -3.51 2.64 -1.10
C ASP A 54 -4.84 2.24 -0.47
N ILE A 55 -5.58 1.35 -1.13
CA ILE A 55 -6.93 0.92 -0.73
C ILE A 55 -6.84 -0.50 -0.20
N ARG A 56 -7.08 -0.69 1.10
CA ARG A 56 -7.18 -2.03 1.69
C ARG A 56 -8.52 -2.65 1.33
N HIS A 57 -8.50 -3.88 0.81
CA HIS A 57 -9.73 -4.60 0.44
C HIS A 57 -10.43 -5.19 1.66
N LYS A 58 -9.66 -5.43 2.73
CA LYS A 58 -10.10 -5.96 4.01
C LYS A 58 -9.29 -5.30 5.12
N LEU A 59 -9.88 -5.21 6.31
CA LEU A 59 -9.17 -4.83 7.53
C LEU A 59 -8.79 -6.10 8.29
N ASN A 60 -7.62 -6.12 8.91
CA ASN A 60 -7.23 -7.14 9.87
C ASN A 60 -7.56 -6.66 11.29
N ASP A 61 -7.41 -7.54 12.28
CA ASP A 61 -7.73 -7.22 13.68
C ASP A 61 -6.99 -5.97 14.19
N TYR A 62 -5.76 -5.75 13.72
CA TYR A 62 -4.99 -4.54 14.04
C TYR A 62 -5.66 -3.27 13.49
N LEU A 63 -6.09 -3.29 12.22
CA LEU A 63 -6.74 -2.15 11.57
C LEU A 63 -8.20 -1.95 12.00
N PHE A 64 -8.84 -2.97 12.58
CA PHE A 64 -10.17 -2.86 13.18
C PHE A 64 -10.16 -2.17 14.56
N GLN A 65 -9.00 -1.99 15.18
CA GLN A 65 -8.92 -1.32 16.49
C GLN A 65 -9.29 0.16 16.34
N ASN A 66 -10.51 0.49 16.76
CA ASN A 66 -10.95 1.85 17.03
C ASN A 66 -10.31 2.34 18.34
N ASP A 67 -9.02 2.64 18.36
CA ASP A 67 -8.46 3.49 19.40
C ASP A 67 -8.77 4.95 19.03
N ILE A 68 -10.02 5.34 19.28
CA ILE A 68 -10.40 6.74 19.45
C ILE A 68 -9.87 7.16 20.83
N LEU A 69 -8.74 7.88 20.84
CA LEU A 69 -8.39 8.85 21.86
C LEU A 69 -8.28 10.23 21.22
#